data_AF-A0A2V8SDL8-F1
#
_entry.id   AF-A0A2V8SDL8-F1
#
_cell.length_a   1.000
_cell.length_b   1.000
_cell.length_c   1.000
_cell.angle_alpha   90.00
_cell.angle_beta   90.00
_cell.angle_gamma   90.00
#
_symmetry.space_group_name_H-M   'P 1'
#
loop_
_entity.id
_entity.type
_entity.pdbx_description
1 polymer ?
#
loop_
_entity_poly.entity_id
_entity_poly.type
_entity_poly.pdbx_seq_one_letter_code
_entity_poly.pdbx_strand_id
1 'polypeptide(L)'
;MLNFLAAGKLKRIVRFAVVLTSLIFSISGSAQTTDNPVPPAVDSKLNRPLPKTKSYANKSLPKVIEDSLFFSQVPGGVAYLPKDQNELIFNTTLSNPTYRDVFNAIVAADPRYKWEVIDGTINFVPVNNYPELLNTPISEFKAEDAHNVQLLSALEQLPELQQRAKELGFCTADCPRQASSVRLSSATLVTIHCENMTLRDVLNLIARANGNAVWSYTEETRAGKKFFHLNFPSW
;
A
#
# COMPACT_ATOMS: atom_id res chain seq x y z
N MET A 1 -8.96 -45.79 -81.05
CA MET A 1 -9.52 -44.78 -81.96
C MET A 1 -10.35 -43.79 -81.16
N LEU A 2 -10.04 -42.50 -81.32
CA LEU A 2 -10.85 -41.30 -81.09
C LEU A 2 -11.42 -40.94 -79.69
N ASN A 3 -10.77 -39.93 -79.11
CA ASN A 3 -11.26 -38.69 -78.47
C ASN A 3 -12.78 -38.41 -78.48
N PHE A 4 -13.33 -37.85 -77.38
CA PHE A 4 -13.70 -36.41 -77.27
C PHE A 4 -14.28 -36.01 -75.88
N LEU A 5 -13.79 -34.87 -75.38
CA LEU A 5 -14.34 -33.81 -74.50
C LEU A 5 -15.55 -34.04 -73.55
N ALA A 6 -15.44 -33.54 -72.30
CA ALA A 6 -16.13 -32.29 -71.86
C ALA A 6 -15.95 -31.95 -70.36
N ALA A 7 -15.55 -30.69 -70.12
CA ALA A 7 -16.06 -29.71 -69.13
C ALA A 7 -16.64 -30.23 -67.80
N GLY A 8 -16.19 -29.83 -66.61
CA GLY A 8 -15.84 -28.48 -66.14
C GLY A 8 -16.54 -28.27 -64.80
N LYS A 9 -15.87 -27.71 -63.78
CA LYS A 9 -16.50 -26.98 -62.67
C LYS A 9 -15.45 -26.20 -61.87
N LEU A 10 -15.50 -24.90 -62.09
CA LEU A 10 -14.77 -23.83 -61.44
C LEU A 10 -15.15 -23.80 -59.95
N LYS A 11 -14.23 -24.11 -59.03
CA LYS A 11 -14.43 -23.90 -57.59
C LYS A 11 -14.05 -22.45 -57.26
N ARG A 12 -15.06 -21.62 -56.96
CA ARG A 12 -14.91 -20.28 -56.36
C ARG A 12 -14.19 -20.40 -55.02
N ILE A 13 -13.02 -19.81 -54.91
CA ILE A 13 -12.33 -19.58 -53.64
C ILE A 13 -12.91 -18.30 -53.04
N VAL A 14 -13.72 -18.44 -51.98
CA VAL A 14 -14.17 -17.32 -51.16
C VAL A 14 -13.06 -17.00 -50.17
N ARG A 15 -12.39 -15.86 -50.34
CA ARG A 15 -11.44 -15.32 -49.37
C ARG A 15 -12.20 -14.56 -48.28
N PHE A 16 -12.31 -15.14 -47.10
CA PHE A 16 -12.75 -14.40 -45.91
C PHE A 16 -11.57 -13.56 -45.39
N ALA A 17 -11.66 -12.24 -45.57
CA ALA A 17 -10.81 -11.30 -44.86
C ALA A 17 -11.40 -11.11 -43.46
N VAL A 18 -10.78 -11.73 -42.46
CA VAL A 18 -11.06 -11.46 -41.05
C VAL A 18 -10.30 -10.19 -40.68
N VAL A 19 -11.00 -9.06 -40.65
CA VAL A 19 -10.49 -7.80 -40.12
C VAL A 19 -10.56 -7.88 -38.60
N LEU A 20 -9.44 -8.28 -37.98
CA LEU A 20 -9.28 -8.26 -36.53
C LEU A 20 -9.05 -6.81 -36.08
N THR A 21 -10.12 -6.12 -35.72
CA THR A 21 -10.07 -4.78 -35.14
C THR A 21 -9.72 -4.91 -33.66
N SER A 22 -8.44 -4.80 -33.34
CA SER A 22 -7.95 -4.73 -31.97
C SER A 22 -8.40 -3.40 -31.35
N LEU A 23 -9.52 -3.40 -30.62
CA LEU A 23 -9.89 -2.29 -29.75
C LEU A 23 -8.97 -2.32 -28.53
N ILE A 24 -7.93 -1.50 -28.54
CA ILE A 24 -7.12 -1.21 -27.36
C ILE A 24 -7.91 -0.18 -26.55
N PHE A 25 -8.74 -0.66 -25.62
CA PHE A 25 -9.23 0.20 -24.54
C PHE A 25 -8.06 0.47 -23.61
N SER A 26 -7.43 1.63 -23.76
CA SER A 26 -6.61 2.22 -22.70
C SER A 26 -7.55 2.62 -21.57
N ILE A 27 -7.88 1.66 -20.70
CA ILE A 27 -8.50 1.96 -19.41
C ILE A 27 -7.40 2.62 -18.59
N SER A 28 -7.26 3.94 -18.72
CA SER A 28 -6.58 4.78 -17.75
C SER A 28 -7.43 4.80 -16.49
N GLY A 29 -7.51 3.66 -15.81
CA GLY A 29 -8.16 3.52 -14.53
C GLY A 29 -7.41 4.40 -13.55
N SER A 30 -8.02 5.53 -13.18
CA SER A 30 -7.61 6.26 -12.00
C SER A 30 -7.67 5.27 -10.84
N ALA A 31 -6.50 4.88 -10.31
CA ALA A 31 -6.39 4.01 -9.14
C ALA A 31 -6.95 4.68 -7.86
N GLN A 32 -7.32 5.96 -7.94
CA GLN A 32 -7.95 6.69 -6.87
C GLN A 32 -9.47 6.50 -6.91
N THR A 33 -10.05 5.99 -5.81
CA THR A 33 -11.50 5.91 -5.62
C THR A 33 -12.11 7.31 -5.67
N THR A 34 -13.18 7.47 -6.46
CA THR A 34 -13.88 8.75 -6.69
C THR A 34 -14.53 9.34 -5.45
N ASP A 35 -14.67 8.54 -4.39
CA ASP A 35 -15.57 8.85 -3.29
C ASP A 35 -14.93 9.72 -2.20
N ASN A 36 -13.61 9.95 -2.26
CA ASN A 36 -12.88 10.83 -1.35
C ASN A 36 -11.94 11.77 -2.13
N PRO A 37 -12.32 13.04 -2.37
CA PRO A 37 -11.44 13.99 -3.04
C PRO A 37 -10.18 14.24 -2.20
N VAL A 38 -9.01 14.27 -2.85
CA VAL A 38 -7.75 14.58 -2.15
C VAL A 38 -7.81 16.01 -1.63
N PRO A 39 -7.53 16.26 -0.34
CA PRO A 39 -7.43 17.63 0.17
C PRO A 39 -6.39 18.44 -0.64
N PRO A 40 -6.66 19.71 -1.00
CA PRO A 40 -5.75 20.50 -1.85
C PRO A 40 -4.31 20.57 -1.33
N ALA A 41 -4.12 20.60 -0.01
CA ALA A 41 -2.81 20.60 0.63
C ALA A 41 -2.03 19.30 0.38
N VAL A 42 -2.71 18.15 0.31
CA VAL A 42 -2.08 16.87 -0.07
C VAL A 42 -1.86 16.83 -1.57
N ASP A 43 -2.86 17.22 -2.37
CA ASP A 43 -2.77 17.18 -3.84
C ASP A 43 -1.57 17.97 -4.37
N SER A 44 -1.36 19.19 -3.88
CA SER A 44 -0.20 20.00 -4.23
C SER A 44 1.13 19.32 -3.94
N LYS A 45 1.25 18.57 -2.83
CA LYS A 45 2.47 17.81 -2.48
C LYS A 45 2.67 16.60 -3.38
N LEU A 46 1.58 15.92 -3.76
CA LEU A 46 1.59 14.76 -4.66
C LEU A 46 2.01 15.13 -6.08
N ASN A 47 1.62 16.31 -6.55
CA ASN A 47 1.93 16.80 -7.89
C ASN A 47 3.32 17.46 -8.00
N ARG A 48 4.12 17.46 -6.92
CA ARG A 48 5.51 17.94 -6.99
C ARG A 48 6.36 16.95 -7.79
N PRO A 49 7.26 17.45 -8.68
CA PRO A 49 8.19 16.59 -9.40
C PRO A 49 9.16 15.92 -8.43
N LEU A 50 9.52 14.68 -8.72
CA LEU A 50 10.58 13.99 -8.02
C LEU A 50 11.93 14.71 -8.23
N PRO A 51 12.79 14.75 -7.20
CA PRO A 51 14.17 15.18 -7.39
C PRO A 51 14.86 14.33 -8.46
N LYS A 52 15.57 14.97 -9.41
CA LYS A 52 16.28 14.27 -10.50
C LYS A 52 17.29 13.22 -10.03
N THR A 53 17.76 13.34 -8.79
CA THR A 53 18.69 12.41 -8.14
C THR A 53 18.02 11.16 -7.57
N LYS A 54 16.68 11.14 -7.47
CA LYS A 54 15.94 9.99 -6.96
C LYS A 54 15.58 9.05 -8.09
N SER A 55 16.00 7.80 -7.94
CA SER A 55 15.57 6.68 -8.77
C SER A 55 14.98 5.58 -7.89
N TYR A 56 13.91 4.97 -8.39
CA TYR A 56 13.27 3.80 -7.81
C TYR A 56 13.53 2.51 -8.59
N ALA A 57 14.27 2.58 -9.70
CA ALA A 57 14.59 1.42 -10.52
C ALA A 57 15.41 0.39 -9.73
N ASN A 58 15.11 -0.89 -9.93
CA ASN A 58 15.78 -2.04 -9.29
C ASN A 58 15.73 -2.04 -7.76
N LYS A 59 14.74 -1.37 -7.15
CA LYS A 59 14.47 -1.43 -5.70
C LYS A 59 13.32 -2.38 -5.41
N SER A 60 13.28 -2.95 -4.22
CA SER A 60 12.11 -3.72 -3.82
C SER A 60 10.87 -2.83 -3.65
N LEU A 61 9.70 -3.37 -3.96
CA LEU A 61 8.44 -2.64 -3.91
C LEU A 61 8.16 -2.04 -2.52
N PRO A 62 8.34 -2.77 -1.39
CA PRO A 62 8.24 -2.19 -0.06
C PRO A 62 9.13 -0.95 0.12
N LYS A 63 10.39 -1.04 -0.32
CA LYS A 63 11.32 0.10 -0.22
C LYS A 63 10.87 1.30 -1.07
N VAL A 64 10.28 1.06 -2.23
CA VAL A 64 9.74 2.14 -3.09
C VAL A 64 8.52 2.79 -2.44
N ILE A 65 7.58 2.01 -1.89
CA ILE A 65 6.41 2.54 -1.16
C ILE A 65 6.87 3.42 0.00
N GLU A 66 7.77 2.89 0.83
CA GLU A 66 8.34 3.57 1.98
C GLU A 66 9.05 4.88 1.64
N ASP A 67 10.02 4.84 0.71
CA ASP A 67 10.74 6.02 0.27
C ASP A 67 9.78 7.07 -0.30
N SER A 68 8.83 6.64 -1.13
CA SER A 68 7.91 7.57 -1.79
C SER A 68 6.93 8.22 -0.82
N LEU A 69 6.41 7.48 0.16
CA LEU A 69 5.63 8.04 1.28
C LEU A 69 6.45 9.07 2.06
N PHE A 70 7.66 8.71 2.50
CA PHE A 70 8.51 9.60 3.28
C PHE A 70 8.87 10.89 2.54
N PHE A 71 9.38 10.77 1.30
CA PHE A 71 9.82 11.92 0.52
C PHE A 71 8.66 12.77 -0.01
N SER A 72 7.42 12.24 -0.06
CA SER A 72 6.24 13.03 -0.42
C SER A 72 5.94 14.15 0.59
N GLN A 73 6.49 14.06 1.82
CA GLN A 73 6.24 14.98 2.93
C GLN A 73 4.75 15.09 3.29
N VAL A 74 4.00 14.01 3.06
CA VAL A 74 2.63 13.82 3.52
C VAL A 74 2.65 12.69 4.53
N PRO A 75 1.92 12.80 5.67
CA PRO A 75 1.70 11.68 6.58
C PRO A 75 1.28 10.43 5.81
N GLY A 76 1.86 9.30 6.17
CA GLY A 76 1.71 8.07 5.39
C GLY A 76 1.48 6.83 6.23
N GLY A 77 0.98 5.80 5.57
CA GLY A 77 0.75 4.48 6.13
C GLY A 77 0.87 3.41 5.06
N VAL A 78 1.44 2.27 5.41
CA VAL A 78 1.42 1.08 4.55
C VAL A 78 1.06 -0.16 5.35
N ALA A 79 0.04 -0.87 4.87
CA ALA A 79 -0.28 -2.22 5.32
C ALA A 79 0.25 -3.22 4.30
N TYR A 80 1.29 -3.96 4.65
CA TYR A 80 1.89 -4.91 3.73
C TYR A 80 1.08 -6.19 3.63
N LEU A 81 1.01 -6.74 2.41
CA LEU A 81 0.63 -8.12 2.20
C LEU A 81 1.57 -9.04 2.99
N PRO A 82 1.08 -10.19 3.49
CA PRO A 82 1.94 -11.21 4.09
C PRO A 82 3.10 -11.53 3.15
N LYS A 83 4.33 -11.59 3.67
CA LYS A 83 5.54 -11.81 2.86
C LYS A 83 5.35 -13.03 1.95
N ASP A 84 5.27 -12.79 0.65
CA ASP A 84 5.46 -13.82 -0.35
C ASP A 84 6.96 -14.12 -0.48
N GLN A 85 7.30 -15.31 -1.00
CA GLN A 85 8.70 -15.71 -1.14
C GLN A 85 9.46 -14.88 -2.19
N ASN A 86 8.74 -14.12 -3.03
CA ASN A 86 9.30 -13.36 -4.15
C ASN A 86 8.93 -11.88 -4.02
N GLU A 87 9.78 -11.12 -3.33
CA GLU A 87 9.62 -9.67 -3.22
C GLU A 87 9.71 -9.04 -4.63
N LEU A 88 8.67 -8.32 -5.03
CA LEU A 88 8.62 -7.67 -6.33
C LEU A 88 9.68 -6.58 -6.41
N ILE A 89 10.44 -6.57 -7.50
CA ILE A 89 11.39 -5.50 -7.83
C ILE A 89 10.69 -4.48 -8.72
N PHE A 90 10.74 -3.22 -8.33
CA PHE A 90 10.18 -2.10 -9.05
C PHE A 90 11.13 -1.65 -10.16
N ASN A 91 10.77 -1.97 -11.41
CA ASN A 91 11.59 -1.71 -12.60
C ASN A 91 10.98 -0.67 -13.56
N THR A 92 10.03 0.12 -13.07
CA THR A 92 9.35 1.14 -13.90
C THR A 92 10.22 2.38 -14.07
N THR A 93 10.55 2.69 -15.32
CA THR A 93 11.19 3.96 -15.69
C THR A 93 10.12 5.01 -15.92
N LEU A 94 10.16 6.11 -15.15
CA LEU A 94 9.27 7.24 -15.32
C LEU A 94 10.08 8.47 -15.73
N SER A 95 9.60 9.22 -16.72
CA SER A 95 10.25 10.45 -17.20
C SER A 95 9.68 11.67 -16.47
N ASN A 96 10.50 12.35 -15.67
CA ASN A 96 10.10 13.49 -14.83
C ASN A 96 8.83 13.26 -13.98
N PRO A 97 8.73 12.14 -13.24
CA PRO A 97 7.51 11.81 -12.50
C PRO A 97 7.23 12.78 -11.36
N THR A 98 5.96 12.88 -11.00
CA THR A 98 5.49 13.38 -9.70
C THR A 98 5.38 12.24 -8.68
N TYR A 99 5.18 12.56 -7.39
CA TYR A 99 4.92 11.51 -6.38
C TYR A 99 3.64 10.73 -6.70
N ARG A 100 2.61 11.41 -7.23
CA ARG A 100 1.39 10.77 -7.73
C ARG A 100 1.67 9.74 -8.81
N ASP A 101 2.55 10.07 -9.78
CA ASP A 101 2.92 9.14 -10.85
C ASP A 101 3.62 7.91 -10.30
N VAL A 102 4.49 8.08 -9.30
CA VAL A 102 5.14 6.96 -8.61
C VAL A 102 4.11 6.08 -7.90
N PHE A 103 3.17 6.65 -7.15
CA PHE A 103 2.14 5.88 -6.47
C PHE A 103 1.24 5.11 -7.42
N ASN A 104 0.86 5.72 -8.55
CA ASN A 104 0.13 5.05 -9.61
C ASN A 104 0.95 3.93 -10.24
N ALA A 105 2.25 4.14 -10.45
CA ALA A 105 3.14 3.12 -10.98
C ALA A 105 3.35 1.94 -10.00
N ILE A 106 3.36 2.19 -8.68
CA ILE A 106 3.38 1.14 -7.65
C ILE A 106 2.14 0.25 -7.78
N VAL A 107 0.95 0.84 -7.86
CA VAL A 107 -0.31 0.08 -8.02
C VAL A 107 -0.37 -0.63 -9.37
N ALA A 108 0.17 -0.03 -10.44
CA ALA A 108 0.27 -0.71 -11.72
C ALA A 108 1.23 -1.92 -11.67
N ALA A 109 2.30 -1.85 -10.87
CA ALA A 109 3.25 -2.94 -10.69
C ALA A 109 2.70 -4.07 -9.79
N ASP A 110 1.92 -3.74 -8.76
CA ASP A 110 1.21 -4.72 -7.92
C ASP A 110 -0.26 -4.28 -7.68
N PRO A 111 -1.19 -4.69 -8.56
CA PRO A 111 -2.61 -4.33 -8.46
C PRO A 111 -3.33 -4.89 -7.23
N ARG A 112 -2.65 -5.71 -6.40
CA ARG A 112 -3.18 -6.14 -5.11
C ARG A 112 -3.23 -4.99 -4.11
N TYR A 113 -2.49 -3.91 -4.35
CA TYR A 113 -2.56 -2.68 -3.57
C TYR A 113 -3.46 -1.64 -4.23
N LYS A 114 -3.99 -0.76 -3.39
CA LYS A 114 -4.45 0.57 -3.78
C LYS A 114 -3.77 1.60 -2.87
N TRP A 115 -3.79 2.85 -3.29
CA TRP A 115 -3.48 3.95 -2.39
C TRP A 115 -4.68 4.90 -2.30
N GLU A 116 -4.95 5.40 -1.10
CA GLU A 116 -6.06 6.31 -0.81
C GLU A 116 -5.62 7.41 0.15
N VAL A 117 -6.33 8.54 0.13
CA VAL A 117 -6.10 9.63 1.10
C VAL A 117 -7.28 9.69 2.04
N ILE A 118 -7.02 9.51 3.34
CA ILE A 118 -8.03 9.58 4.41
C ILE A 118 -7.54 10.60 5.42
N ASP A 119 -8.34 11.66 5.62
CA ASP A 119 -8.04 12.75 6.57
C ASP A 119 -6.61 13.32 6.41
N GLY A 120 -6.17 13.49 5.16
CA GLY A 120 -4.85 14.04 4.85
C GLY A 120 -3.67 13.06 4.97
N THR A 121 -3.92 11.78 5.25
CA THR A 121 -2.90 10.72 5.31
C THR A 121 -3.01 9.79 4.10
N ILE A 122 -1.89 9.51 3.44
CA ILE A 122 -1.83 8.54 2.33
C ILE A 122 -1.73 7.13 2.93
N ASN A 123 -2.59 6.23 2.48
CA ASN A 123 -2.62 4.84 2.93
C ASN A 123 -2.40 3.91 1.72
N PHE A 124 -1.31 3.14 1.72
CA PHE A 124 -1.13 2.00 0.82
C PHE A 124 -1.68 0.74 1.48
N VAL A 125 -2.69 0.14 0.88
CA VAL A 125 -3.43 -0.95 1.52
C VAL A 125 -3.83 -2.04 0.53
N PRO A 126 -3.92 -3.31 0.96
CA PRO A 126 -4.41 -4.39 0.12
C PRO A 126 -5.88 -4.19 -0.28
N VAL A 127 -6.22 -4.51 -1.53
CA VAL A 127 -7.61 -4.40 -2.05
C VAL A 127 -8.50 -5.52 -1.51
N ASN A 128 -8.02 -6.77 -1.53
CA ASN A 128 -8.85 -7.96 -1.24
C ASN A 128 -8.59 -8.61 0.13
N ASN A 129 -7.62 -8.12 0.89
CA ASN A 129 -7.22 -8.71 2.18
C ASN A 129 -6.76 -7.60 3.13
N TYR A 130 -7.66 -6.64 3.36
CA TYR A 130 -7.39 -5.57 4.29
C TYR A 130 -7.16 -6.15 5.70
N PRO A 131 -6.05 -5.86 6.40
CA PRO A 131 -5.79 -6.45 7.70
C PRO A 131 -6.88 -6.16 8.73
N GLU A 132 -7.55 -7.19 9.22
CA GLU A 132 -8.68 -7.04 10.14
C GLU A 132 -8.27 -6.38 11.46
N LEU A 133 -7.02 -6.55 11.89
CA LEU A 133 -6.51 -5.92 13.11
C LEU A 133 -6.45 -4.38 12.99
N LEU A 134 -6.22 -3.83 11.79
CA LEU A 134 -6.22 -2.38 11.56
C LEU A 134 -7.63 -1.76 11.66
N ASN A 135 -8.68 -2.57 11.53
CA ASN A 135 -10.07 -2.14 11.69
C ASN A 135 -10.58 -2.30 13.13
N THR A 136 -9.70 -2.67 14.08
CA THR A 136 -10.08 -2.82 15.50
C THR A 136 -10.58 -1.47 16.03
N PRO A 137 -11.83 -1.39 16.55
CA PRO A 137 -12.30 -0.17 17.19
C PRO A 137 -11.56 0.05 18.51
N ILE A 138 -11.04 1.26 18.69
CA ILE A 138 -10.37 1.75 19.89
C ILE A 138 -11.30 2.76 20.53
N SER A 139 -11.74 2.45 21.76
CA SER A 139 -12.70 3.29 22.48
C SER A 139 -12.07 4.62 22.89
N GLU A 140 -10.87 4.57 23.44
CA GLU A 140 -10.07 5.72 23.85
C GLU A 140 -8.57 5.39 23.66
N PHE A 141 -7.81 6.37 23.19
CA PHE A 141 -6.35 6.33 23.22
C PHE A 141 -5.81 7.68 23.69
N LYS A 142 -4.98 7.62 24.73
CA LYS A 142 -4.34 8.79 25.32
C LYS A 142 -2.85 8.54 25.53
N ALA A 143 -2.05 9.48 25.08
CA ALA A 143 -0.63 9.54 25.35
C ALA A 143 -0.18 11.00 25.45
N GLU A 144 0.65 11.32 26.44
CA GLU A 144 1.16 12.67 26.67
C GLU A 144 2.67 12.65 26.50
N ASP A 145 3.21 13.64 25.77
CA ASP A 145 4.64 13.86 25.55
C ASP A 145 5.41 12.56 25.20
N ALA A 146 4.82 11.77 24.30
CA ALA A 146 5.32 10.45 23.94
C ALA A 146 6.00 10.46 22.57
N HIS A 147 7.14 9.78 22.45
CA HIS A 147 7.76 9.51 21.16
C HIS A 147 7.15 8.25 20.50
N ASN A 148 7.36 8.03 19.21
CA ASN A 148 6.73 6.93 18.44
C ASN A 148 6.77 5.54 19.10
N VAL A 149 7.88 5.18 19.77
CA VAL A 149 8.02 3.87 20.40
C VAL A 149 7.12 3.71 21.62
N GLN A 150 6.95 4.78 22.41
CA GLN A 150 6.03 4.83 23.55
C GLN A 150 4.59 4.77 23.05
N LEU A 151 4.25 5.50 21.98
CA LEU A 151 2.92 5.47 21.36
C LEU A 151 2.56 4.06 20.88
N LEU A 152 3.47 3.40 20.14
CA LEU A 152 3.26 2.03 19.69
C LEU A 152 3.15 1.05 20.85
N SER A 153 4.01 1.16 21.86
CA SER A 153 3.93 0.32 23.05
C SER A 153 2.61 0.50 23.80
N ALA A 154 2.12 1.74 23.92
CA ALA A 154 0.84 2.04 24.56
C ALA A 154 -0.33 1.48 23.73
N LEU A 155 -0.30 1.63 22.40
CA LEU A 155 -1.31 1.05 21.50
C LEU A 155 -1.35 -0.47 21.61
N GLU A 156 -0.20 -1.13 21.57
CA GLU A 156 -0.10 -2.58 21.72
C GLU A 156 -0.63 -3.07 23.07
N GLN A 157 -0.62 -2.24 24.11
CA GLN A 157 -1.11 -2.60 25.44
C GLN A 157 -2.62 -2.39 25.62
N LEU A 158 -3.33 -1.84 24.63
CA LEU A 158 -4.77 -1.63 24.72
C LEU A 158 -5.53 -2.97 24.83
N PRO A 159 -6.47 -3.10 25.78
CA PRO A 159 -7.26 -4.32 25.95
C PRO A 159 -8.02 -4.74 24.68
N GLU A 160 -8.61 -3.79 23.96
CA GLU A 160 -9.36 -4.02 22.73
C GLU A 160 -8.46 -4.58 21.64
N LEU A 161 -7.25 -4.05 21.51
CA LEU A 161 -6.29 -4.53 20.53
C LEU A 161 -5.76 -5.92 20.88
N GLN A 162 -5.43 -6.16 22.15
CA GLN A 162 -4.99 -7.48 22.62
C GLN A 162 -6.08 -8.54 22.43
N GLN A 163 -7.33 -8.21 22.77
CA GLN A 163 -8.48 -9.08 22.59
C GLN A 163 -8.68 -9.41 21.11
N ARG A 164 -8.69 -8.39 20.24
CA ARG A 164 -8.86 -8.60 18.80
C ARG A 164 -7.69 -9.37 18.17
N ALA A 165 -6.47 -9.11 18.61
CA ALA A 165 -5.29 -9.85 18.17
C ALA A 165 -5.41 -11.34 18.52
N LYS A 166 -5.85 -11.65 19.75
CA LYS A 166 -6.10 -13.02 20.20
C LYS A 166 -7.18 -13.72 19.38
N GLU A 167 -8.29 -13.05 19.08
CA GLU A 167 -9.38 -13.58 18.24
C GLU A 167 -8.90 -13.92 16.82
N LEU A 168 -8.00 -13.11 16.27
CA LEU A 168 -7.40 -13.31 14.95
C LEU A 168 -6.26 -14.35 14.95
N GLY A 169 -5.99 -14.98 16.11
CA GLY A 169 -4.97 -16.01 16.28
C GLY A 169 -3.54 -15.50 16.30
N PHE A 170 -3.33 -14.19 16.51
CA PHE A 170 -1.99 -13.65 16.71
C PHE A 170 -1.46 -14.05 18.08
N CYS A 171 -0.16 -14.27 18.14
CA CYS A 171 0.48 -14.46 19.43
C CYS A 171 0.56 -13.13 20.18
N THR A 172 0.10 -13.13 21.42
CA THR A 172 0.10 -11.99 22.33
C THR A 172 1.24 -12.12 23.36
N ALA A 173 1.09 -11.51 24.54
CA ALA A 173 2.11 -11.35 25.58
C ALA A 173 2.90 -12.62 25.97
N ASP A 174 2.33 -13.82 25.76
CA ASP A 174 2.92 -15.10 26.14
C ASP A 174 3.92 -15.67 25.10
N CYS A 175 4.14 -15.00 23.97
CA CYS A 175 5.16 -15.40 23.01
C CYS A 175 6.51 -14.72 23.28
N PRO A 176 7.64 -15.41 23.00
CA PRO A 176 8.94 -14.75 22.91
C PRO A 176 8.85 -13.66 21.83
N ARG A 177 8.75 -12.38 22.25
CA ARG A 177 8.90 -11.26 21.33
C ARG A 177 10.33 -11.30 20.82
N GLN A 178 10.52 -11.36 19.51
CA GLN A 178 11.79 -10.85 18.99
C GLN A 178 11.83 -9.38 19.36
N ALA A 179 12.93 -8.94 19.95
CA ALA A 179 13.16 -7.52 20.16
C ALA A 179 12.98 -6.85 18.80
N SER A 180 11.88 -6.11 18.62
CA SER A 180 11.75 -5.21 17.50
C SER A 180 13.01 -4.35 17.54
N SER A 181 13.79 -4.37 16.47
CA SER A 181 14.93 -3.49 16.33
C SER A 181 14.38 -2.07 16.21
N VAL A 182 14.07 -1.48 17.37
CA VAL A 182 13.63 -0.11 17.50
C VAL A 182 14.82 0.73 17.08
N ARG A 183 14.82 1.16 15.82
CA ARG A 183 15.70 2.24 15.40
C ARG A 183 15.17 3.49 16.08
N LEU A 184 16.09 4.22 16.74
CA LEU A 184 15.81 5.41 17.54
C LEU A 184 14.74 6.28 16.85
N SER A 185 13.66 6.53 17.59
CA SER A 185 12.51 7.27 17.11
C SER A 185 12.89 8.72 16.80
N SER A 186 12.02 9.39 16.05
CA SER A 186 11.98 10.85 16.06
C SER A 186 12.04 11.38 17.50
N ALA A 187 12.83 12.44 17.73
CA ALA A 187 12.87 13.15 18.99
C ALA A 187 11.60 13.99 19.25
N THR A 188 10.69 14.06 18.26
CA THR A 188 9.41 14.75 18.41
C THR A 188 8.55 14.02 19.44
N LEU A 189 8.24 14.73 20.52
CA LEU A 189 7.22 14.32 21.47
C LEU A 189 5.86 14.77 20.94
N VAL A 190 4.86 13.90 21.03
CA VAL A 190 3.49 14.22 20.65
C VAL A 190 2.53 13.87 21.77
N THR A 191 1.51 14.70 21.92
CA THR A 191 0.38 14.46 22.81
C THR A 191 -0.83 14.15 21.96
N ILE A 192 -1.45 12.99 22.22
CA ILE A 192 -2.58 12.45 21.45
C ILE A 192 -3.68 12.09 22.43
N HIS A 193 -4.88 12.53 22.09
CA HIS A 193 -6.11 12.09 22.74
C HIS A 193 -7.16 11.90 21.64
N CYS A 194 -7.69 10.68 21.55
CA CYS A 194 -8.78 10.38 20.64
C CYS A 194 -9.71 9.31 21.20
N GLU A 195 -10.93 9.31 20.68
CA GLU A 195 -11.99 8.38 21.08
C GLU A 195 -12.67 7.84 19.83
N ASN A 196 -13.19 6.61 19.91
CA ASN A 196 -14.03 5.98 18.89
C ASN A 196 -13.40 5.94 17.49
N MET A 197 -12.12 5.54 17.42
CA MET A 197 -11.33 5.45 16.18
C MET A 197 -10.95 4.00 15.87
N THR A 198 -10.73 3.64 14.61
CA THR A 198 -10.06 2.35 14.34
C THR A 198 -8.57 2.44 14.64
N LEU A 199 -7.89 1.30 14.85
CA LEU A 199 -6.43 1.28 15.02
C LEU A 199 -5.72 2.04 13.89
N ARG A 200 -6.16 1.87 12.64
CA ARG A 200 -5.67 2.63 11.50
C ARG A 200 -5.82 4.13 11.68
N ASP A 201 -6.98 4.59 12.13
CA ASP A 201 -7.24 6.02 12.29
C ASP A 201 -6.34 6.61 13.39
N VAL A 202 -6.07 5.84 14.45
CA VAL A 202 -5.11 6.21 15.49
C VAL A 202 -3.67 6.27 14.93
N LEU A 203 -3.25 5.30 14.12
CA LEU A 203 -1.94 5.34 13.45
C LEU A 203 -1.82 6.52 12.48
N ASN A 204 -2.88 6.83 11.72
CA ASN A 204 -2.96 8.00 10.86
C ASN A 204 -2.88 9.30 11.67
N LEU A 205 -3.54 9.35 12.84
CA LEU A 205 -3.46 10.48 13.77
C LEU A 205 -2.04 10.68 14.30
N ILE A 206 -1.37 9.60 14.72
CA ILE A 206 0.04 9.64 15.15
C ILE A 206 0.94 10.16 14.02
N ALA A 207 0.75 9.66 12.79
CA ALA A 207 1.53 10.07 11.63
C ALA A 207 1.41 11.58 11.35
N ARG A 208 0.18 12.13 11.47
CA ARG A 208 -0.09 13.57 11.33
C ARG A 208 0.50 14.39 12.47
N ALA A 209 0.34 13.93 13.71
CA ALA A 209 0.88 14.62 14.89
C ALA A 209 2.41 14.73 14.83
N ASN A 210 3.07 13.73 14.23
CA ASN A 210 4.52 13.74 13.95
C ASN A 210 4.90 14.45 12.63
N GLY A 211 3.99 15.23 12.04
CA GLY A 211 4.23 16.07 10.86
C GLY A 211 4.14 15.35 9.52
N ASN A 212 4.99 14.34 9.29
CA ASN A 212 5.04 13.56 8.06
C ASN A 212 5.56 12.14 8.30
N ALA A 213 5.33 11.60 9.50
CA ALA A 213 5.75 10.24 9.80
C ALA A 213 4.98 9.23 8.95
N VAL A 214 5.59 8.06 8.76
CA VAL A 214 5.00 6.95 8.02
C VAL A 214 4.91 5.78 8.98
N TRP A 215 3.72 5.21 9.14
CA TRP A 215 3.59 3.93 9.84
C TRP A 215 3.63 2.77 8.85
N SER A 216 4.05 1.60 9.33
CA SER A 216 3.98 0.35 8.58
C SER A 216 3.38 -0.75 9.43
N TYR A 217 2.58 -1.61 8.79
CA TYR A 217 1.98 -2.79 9.39
C TYR A 217 2.33 -4.03 8.58
N THR A 218 2.78 -5.09 9.24
CA THR A 218 3.03 -6.41 8.62
C THR A 218 2.38 -7.52 9.44
N GLU A 219 1.97 -8.59 8.75
CA GLU A 219 1.61 -9.86 9.37
C GLU A 219 2.55 -10.96 8.86
N GLU A 220 2.93 -11.87 9.74
CA GLU A 220 3.74 -13.02 9.37
C GLU A 220 3.34 -14.28 10.15
N THR A 221 3.58 -15.44 9.55
CA THR A 221 3.41 -16.74 10.21
C THR A 221 4.77 -17.40 10.34
N ARG A 222 5.18 -17.72 11.56
CA ARG A 222 6.45 -18.41 11.86
C ARG A 222 6.21 -19.58 12.80
N ALA A 223 6.70 -20.76 12.41
CA ALA A 223 6.53 -22.00 13.18
C ALA A 223 5.06 -22.26 13.60
N GLY A 224 4.11 -22.00 12.68
CA GLY A 224 2.67 -22.18 12.91
C GLY A 224 2.00 -21.12 13.78
N LYS A 225 2.72 -20.08 14.23
CA LYS A 225 2.18 -18.96 15.01
C LYS A 225 2.11 -17.70 14.15
N LYS A 226 1.00 -16.94 14.27
CA LYS A 226 0.84 -15.65 13.60
C LYS A 226 1.39 -14.52 14.48
N PHE A 227 2.04 -13.55 13.85
CA PHE A 227 2.55 -12.34 14.46
C PHE A 227 2.10 -11.14 13.63
N PHE A 228 1.95 -9.99 14.28
CA PHE A 228 1.80 -8.71 13.62
C PHE A 228 2.89 -7.77 14.13
N HIS A 229 3.28 -6.79 13.31
CA HIS A 229 4.23 -5.77 13.70
C HIS A 229 3.71 -4.39 13.32
N LEU A 230 3.75 -3.48 14.28
CA LEU A 230 3.52 -2.06 14.07
C LEU A 230 4.86 -1.34 14.15
N ASN A 231 5.11 -0.41 13.24
CA ASN A 231 6.36 0.36 13.24
C ASN A 231 6.16 1.76 12.67
N PHE A 232 7.01 2.69 13.09
CA PHE A 232 7.23 3.98 12.44
C PHE A 232 8.70 4.01 11.99
N PRO A 233 9.01 3.60 10.74
CA PRO A 233 10.38 3.54 10.30
C PRO A 233 11.04 4.92 10.36
N SER A 234 12.30 4.96 10.81
CA SER A 234 13.16 6.13 10.70
C SER A 234 13.99 6.03 9.42
N TRP A 235 14.08 7.15 8.69
CA TRP A 235 14.71 7.27 7.38
C TRP A 235 15.93 8.18 7.43
#